data_AF-A0A3C1D404-F1
#
_entry.id   AF-A0A3C1D404-F1
#
_cell.length_a   1.000
_cell.length_b   1.000
_cell.length_c   1.000
_cell.angle_alpha   90.00
_cell.angle_beta   90.00
_cell.angle_gamma   90.00
#
_symmetry.space_group_name_H-M   'P 1'
#
loop_
_entity.id
_entity.type
_entity.pdbx_description
1 polymer ?
#
loop_
_entity_poly.entity_id
_entity_poly.type
_entity_poly.pdbx_seq_one_letter_code
_entity_poly.pdbx_strand_id
1 'polypeptide(L)' 'IAGLTNERGNVVGLMPHPEHAVEPGFGPDTRAAMRSGTDGLTFFTSAISAVVNAAA' A
#
# COMPACT_ATOMS: atom_id res chain seq x y z
N ILE A 1 -4.74 10.13 12.78
CA ILE A 1 -5.20 9.82 11.41
C ILE A 1 -3.97 9.70 10.53
N ALA A 2 -3.71 8.54 9.92
CA ALA A 2 -2.52 8.29 9.11
C ALA A 2 -2.81 8.31 7.60
N GLY A 3 -4.08 8.46 7.21
CA GLY A 3 -4.52 8.51 5.84
C GLY A 3 -5.89 9.17 5.69
N LEU A 4 -6.12 9.79 4.53
CA LEU A 4 -7.36 10.45 4.15
C LEU A 4 -7.65 10.16 2.67
N THR A 5 -8.92 10.19 2.28
CA THR A 5 -9.34 10.15 0.87
C THR A 5 -10.13 11.41 0.53
N ASN A 6 -10.11 11.82 -0.73
CA ASN A 6 -10.99 12.89 -1.22
C ASN A 6 -12.47 12.42 -1.26
N GLU A 7 -13.41 13.35 -1.41
CA GLU A 7 -14.84 13.03 -1.44
C GLU A 7 -15.23 12.05 -2.55
N ARG A 8 -14.50 12.06 -3.67
CA ARG A 8 -14.72 11.13 -4.80
C ARG A 8 -14.15 9.73 -4.55
N GLY A 9 -13.38 9.54 -3.48
CA GLY A 9 -12.78 8.26 -3.11
C GLY A 9 -11.64 7.79 -4.02
N ASN A 10 -11.10 8.65 -4.89
CA ASN A 10 -10.13 8.28 -5.92
C ASN A 10 -8.75 8.91 -5.76
N VAL A 11 -8.55 9.73 -4.73
CA VAL A 11 -7.25 10.28 -4.34
C VAL A 11 -7.05 10.03 -2.86
N VAL A 12 -5.98 9.32 -2.51
CA VAL A 12 -5.61 8.99 -1.14
C VAL A 12 -4.30 9.69 -0.78
N GLY A 13 -4.27 10.34 0.39
CA GLY A 13 -3.05 10.84 1.01
C GLY A 13 -2.70 9.98 2.21
N LEU A 14 -1.44 9.54 2.31
CA LEU A 14 -0.93 8.69 3.39
C LEU A 14 0.33 9.32 4.01
N MET A 15 0.42 9.27 5.33
CA MET A 15 1.68 9.48 6.06
C MET A 15 2.62 8.26 6.05
N PRO A 16 2.16 7.00 6.18
CA PRO A 16 3.06 5.85 6.03
C PRO A 16 3.56 5.75 4.60
N HIS A 17 4.72 5.12 4.43
CA HIS A 17 5.38 4.92 3.14
C HIS A 17 5.18 3.45 2.69
N PRO A 18 4.01 3.07 2.13
CA PRO A 18 3.77 1.70 1.66
C PRO A 18 4.78 1.27 0.58
N GLU A 19 5.37 2.21 -0.15
CA GLU A 19 6.44 1.97 -1.12
C GLU A 19 7.70 1.36 -0.49
N HIS A 20 7.95 1.59 0.80
CA HIS A 20 9.07 0.94 1.50
C HIS A 20 8.79 -0.51 1.89
N ALA A 21 7.54 -0.96 1.80
CA ALA A 21 7.11 -2.30 2.20
C ALA A 21 6.53 -3.07 1.01
N VAL A 22 7.16 -2.99 -0.17
CA VAL A 22 6.75 -3.77 -1.36
C VAL A 22 7.61 -5.02 -1.57
N GLU A 23 8.80 -5.08 -0.96
CA GLU A 23 9.79 -6.13 -1.16
C GLU A 23 10.48 -6.49 0.16
N PRO A 24 10.76 -7.78 0.44
CA PRO A 24 11.54 -8.18 1.61
C PRO A 24 12.94 -7.53 1.59
N GLY A 25 13.41 -7.13 2.77
CA GLY A 25 14.66 -6.39 2.93
C GLY A 25 14.47 -4.88 3.02
N PHE A 26 13.31 -4.34 2.63
CA PHE A 26 13.03 -2.90 2.64
C PHE A 26 11.99 -2.47 3.67
N GLY A 27 11.02 -3.35 3.98
CA GLY A 27 9.88 -3.04 4.84
C GLY A 27 10.17 -3.14 6.34
N PRO A 28 9.10 -3.16 7.17
CA PRO A 28 9.23 -3.27 8.63
C PRO A 28 9.64 -4.68 9.06
N ASP A 29 10.10 -4.79 10.30
CA ASP A 29 10.32 -6.08 10.94
C ASP A 29 9.00 -6.83 11.12
N THR A 30 9.03 -8.14 10.91
CA THR A 30 7.91 -9.03 11.23
C THR A 30 8.37 -10.10 12.21
N ARG A 31 7.43 -10.95 12.65
CA ARG A 31 7.78 -12.12 13.47
C ARG A 31 8.68 -13.13 12.74
N ALA A 32 8.67 -13.13 11.41
CA ALA A 32 9.44 -14.09 10.62
C ALA A 32 10.91 -13.68 10.50
N ALA A 33 11.19 -12.40 10.22
CA ALA A 33 12.55 -11.86 10.10
C ALA A 33 12.55 -10.33 10.14
N MET A 34 13.73 -9.75 10.37
CA MET A 34 13.94 -8.30 10.21
C MET A 34 13.67 -7.86 8.76
N ARG A 35 13.12 -6.66 8.61
CA ARG A 35 12.78 -5.99 7.35
C ARG A 35 12.01 -6.84 6.33
N SER A 36 11.22 -7.81 6.80
CA SER A 36 10.55 -8.78 5.92
C SER A 36 9.11 -8.42 5.59
N GLY A 37 8.57 -7.33 6.14
CA GLY A 37 7.19 -6.91 5.90
C GLY A 37 6.99 -6.41 4.48
N THR A 38 5.93 -6.89 3.81
CA THR A 38 5.60 -6.53 2.42
C THR A 38 4.16 -6.03 2.28
N ASP A 39 3.56 -5.52 3.35
CA ASP A 39 2.14 -5.14 3.39
C ASP A 39 1.81 -4.00 2.41
N GLY A 40 2.80 -3.19 2.04
CA GLY A 40 2.67 -2.13 1.04
C GLY A 40 2.34 -2.64 -0.36
N LEU A 41 2.70 -3.89 -0.69
CA LEU A 41 2.34 -4.51 -1.98
C LEU A 41 0.82 -4.60 -2.17
N THR A 42 0.07 -4.87 -1.10
CA THR A 42 -1.39 -4.95 -1.13
C THR A 42 -2.02 -3.60 -1.51
N PHE A 43 -1.42 -2.49 -1.09
CA PHE A 43 -1.89 -1.15 -1.43
C PHE A 43 -1.84 -0.91 -2.94
N PHE A 44 -0.70 -1.12 -3.58
CA PHE A 44 -0.54 -0.86 -5.02
C PHE A 44 -1.32 -1.85 -5.89
N THR A 45 -1.35 -3.13 -5.51
CA THR A 45 -2.17 -4.13 -6.22
C THR A 45 -3.66 -3.77 -6.16
N SER A 46 -4.16 -3.27 -5.02
CA SER A 46 -5.56 -2.80 -4.91
C SER A 46 -5.87 -1.62 -5.84
N ALA A 47 -4.94 -0.67 -5.98
CA ALA A 47 -5.11 0.48 -6.87
C ALA A 47 -5.17 0.04 -8.34
N ILE A 48 -4.30 -0.88 -8.75
CA ILE A 48 -4.32 -1.46 -10.10
C ILE A 48 -5.64 -2.22 -10.33
N SER A 49 -6.06 -3.06 -9.39
CA SER A 49 -7.33 -3.78 -9.50
C SER A 49 -8.52 -2.83 -9.62
N ALA A 50 -8.53 -1.71 -8.90
CA ALA A 50 -9.58 -0.70 -9.01
C ALA A 50 -9.62 -0.07 -10.41
N VAL A 51 -8.46 0.25 -10.99
CA VAL A 51 -8.37 0.79 -12.36
C VAL A 51 -8.84 -0.23 -13.40
N VAL A 52 -8.40 -1.48 -13.27
CA VAL A 52 -8.82 -2.57 -14.18
C VAL A 52 -10.34 -2.77 -14.10
N ASN A 53 -10.91 -2.81 -12.90
CA ASN A 53 -12.34 -2.99 -12.70
C ASN A 53 -13.17 -1.80 -13.19
N ALA A 54 -12.64 -0.58 -13.14
CA ALA A 54 -13.32 0.60 -13.67
C ALA A 54 -13.31 0.66 -15.21
N ALA A 55 -12.39 -0.06 -15.86
CA ALA A 55 -12.25 -0.11 -17.31
C ALA A 55 -13.02 -1.28 -17.97
N ALA A 56 -13.53 -2.21 -17.17
CA ALA A 56 -14.36 -3.34 -17.61
C ALA A 56 -15.84 -2.95 -17.71
#